data_AF-A0A6C1BPU8-F1
#
_entry.id   AF-A0A6C1BPU8-F1
#
_cell.length_a   1.000
_cell.length_b   1.000
_cell.length_c   1.000
_cell.angle_alpha   90.00
_cell.angle_beta   90.00
_cell.angle_gamma   90.00
#
_symmetry.space_group_name_H-M   'P 1'
#
loop_
_entity.id
_entity.type
_entity.pdbx_description
1 polymer ?
#
loop_
_entity_poly.entity_id
_entity_poly.type
_entity_poly.pdbx_seq_one_letter_code
_entity_poly.pdbx_strand_id
1 'polypeptide(L)'
;MVRDALKLLFLIVSYNFILHYVSNFLPLHIFPHQPEGILMVASFMSALYLAWLFGYRERTVIWLAYVYLFQVIGLSVLRKDYEVITQFLPSLLLTVSLIWLFESPVEKRTKKLEEERRRLEEELSRNQTELTRLFEQINLSKDLTERLSKEKELIERELVKLREEELAEKEELERERQVLLKKLQENQKKLMEYTERLERLTRINRELFQMLEAMQDTEPKGGKEELSRLRQERKRLSKELISLQELLEELSRENMEISQKYEGLLQKFETEKREREKLQLQVEDLLKQVESKRQIYEDLLSTLFENIEFEDRAIREFLELDRETKREFLRELMLLNMKDREERFEVMKGYKNVFKLKPIGGRIYFTFGETKRWKVLGMLWGEDDKSKDRYARELLIKYRD
;
A
#
# COMPACT_ATOMS: atom_id res chain seq x y z
N MET A 1 -17.69 -33.82 39.16
CA MET A 1 -18.88 -34.51 39.71
C MET A 1 -18.55 -35.48 40.84
N VAL A 2 -17.95 -36.66 40.61
CA VAL A 2 -17.66 -37.64 41.71
C VAL A 2 -16.72 -37.06 42.77
N ARG A 3 -15.66 -36.36 42.35
CA ARG A 3 -14.70 -35.69 43.26
C ARG A 3 -15.35 -34.58 44.09
N ASP A 4 -16.34 -33.89 43.54
CA ASP A 4 -17.04 -32.79 44.22
C ASP A 4 -18.05 -33.34 45.22
N ALA A 5 -18.75 -34.42 44.86
CA ALA A 5 -19.64 -35.16 45.75
C ALA A 5 -18.88 -35.75 46.96
N LEU A 6 -17.68 -36.30 46.75
CA LEU A 6 -16.82 -36.81 47.84
C LEU A 6 -16.34 -35.70 48.78
N LYS A 7 -15.93 -34.54 48.24
CA LYS A 7 -15.57 -33.36 49.05
C LYS A 7 -16.74 -32.85 49.87
N LEU A 8 -17.92 -32.83 49.25
CA LEU A 8 -19.16 -32.40 49.88
C LEU A 8 -19.54 -33.33 51.03
N LEU A 9 -19.49 -34.65 50.80
CA LEU A 9 -19.74 -35.65 51.82
C LEU A 9 -18.72 -35.54 52.96
N PHE A 10 -17.43 -35.38 52.64
CA PHE A 10 -16.39 -35.17 53.64
C PHE A 10 -16.64 -33.92 54.49
N LEU A 11 -17.07 -32.81 53.87
CA LEU A 11 -17.31 -31.55 54.57
C LEU A 11 -18.54 -31.62 55.47
N ILE A 12 -19.61 -32.27 55.01
CA ILE A 12 -20.82 -32.53 55.81
C ILE A 12 -20.51 -33.43 57.02
N VAL A 13 -19.78 -34.53 56.80
CA VAL A 13 -19.41 -35.47 57.86
C VAL A 13 -18.47 -34.80 58.87
N SER A 14 -17.47 -34.07 58.39
CA SER A 14 -16.52 -33.35 59.25
C SER A 14 -17.22 -32.27 60.08
N TYR A 15 -18.14 -31.53 59.48
CA TYR A 15 -18.91 -30.50 60.18
C TYR A 15 -19.78 -31.08 61.29
N ASN A 16 -20.57 -32.12 60.98
CA ASN A 16 -21.42 -32.77 61.98
C ASN A 16 -20.59 -33.44 63.09
N PHE A 17 -19.43 -34.01 62.75
CA PHE A 17 -18.51 -34.56 63.74
C PHE A 17 -17.94 -33.46 64.67
N ILE A 18 -17.54 -32.32 64.12
CA ILE A 18 -17.06 -31.18 64.91
C ILE A 18 -18.17 -30.65 65.82
N LEU A 19 -19.39 -30.47 65.32
CA LEU A 19 -20.53 -30.04 66.14
C LEU A 19 -20.81 -31.01 67.29
N HIS A 20 -20.82 -32.31 67.00
CA HIS A 20 -21.02 -33.35 68.02
C HIS A 20 -19.88 -33.34 69.06
N TYR A 21 -18.62 -33.27 68.61
CA TYR A 21 -17.46 -33.23 69.48
C TYR A 21 -17.47 -31.99 70.39
N VAL A 22 -17.70 -30.81 69.83
CA VAL A 22 -17.73 -29.53 70.57
C VAL A 22 -18.91 -29.48 71.55
N SER A 23 -20.04 -30.11 71.22
CA SER A 23 -21.21 -30.18 72.12
C SER A 23 -20.90 -30.93 73.44
N ASN A 24 -19.90 -31.81 73.47
CA ASN A 24 -19.52 -32.52 74.70
C ASN A 24 -18.70 -31.66 75.67
N PHE A 25 -18.13 -30.54 75.21
CA PHE A 25 -17.31 -29.64 76.01
C PHE A 25 -18.06 -28.38 76.46
N LEU A 26 -19.30 -28.19 76.02
CA LEU A 26 -20.09 -27.01 76.32
C LEU A 26 -21.18 -27.31 77.36
N PRO A 27 -21.48 -26.37 78.27
CA PRO A 27 -22.52 -26.54 79.29
C PRO A 27 -23.94 -26.56 78.70
N LEU A 28 -24.09 -26.13 77.46
CA LEU A 28 -25.31 -26.23 76.67
C LEU A 28 -25.15 -27.34 75.63
N HIS A 29 -26.10 -28.27 75.55
CA HIS A 29 -26.07 -29.33 74.55
C HIS A 29 -26.45 -28.77 73.17
N ILE A 30 -25.44 -28.47 72.36
CA ILE A 30 -25.61 -27.95 70.98
C ILE A 30 -25.92 -29.08 69.99
N PHE A 31 -25.80 -30.34 70.42
CA PHE A 31 -26.11 -31.51 69.62
C PHE A 31 -26.89 -32.56 70.44
N PRO A 32 -27.91 -33.21 69.85
CA PRO A 32 -28.71 -34.20 70.56
C PRO A 32 -27.89 -35.44 70.93
N HIS A 33 -28.23 -36.05 72.06
CA HIS A 33 -27.56 -37.26 72.58
C HIS A 33 -28.30 -38.54 72.19
N GLN A 34 -29.58 -38.42 71.85
CA GLN A 34 -30.42 -39.54 71.42
C GLN A 34 -30.11 -39.91 69.96
N PRO A 35 -30.05 -41.21 69.61
CA PRO A 35 -29.68 -41.65 68.26
C PRO A 35 -30.65 -41.13 67.19
N GLU A 36 -31.95 -41.04 67.49
CA GLU A 36 -32.95 -40.46 66.59
C GLU A 36 -32.70 -38.97 66.33
N GLY A 37 -32.37 -38.20 67.37
CA GLY A 37 -32.08 -36.78 67.26
C GLY A 37 -30.82 -36.51 66.46
N ILE A 38 -29.77 -37.33 66.66
CA ILE A 38 -28.52 -37.26 65.90
C ILE A 38 -28.79 -37.43 64.41
N LEU A 39 -29.60 -38.43 64.03
CA LEU A 39 -29.95 -38.69 62.64
C LEU A 39 -30.78 -37.56 62.03
N MET A 40 -31.73 -37.01 62.78
CA MET A 40 -32.51 -35.85 62.34
C MET A 40 -31.62 -34.62 62.12
N VAL A 41 -30.81 -34.20 63.10
CA VAL A 41 -29.91 -33.03 62.95
C VAL A 41 -28.94 -33.24 61.80
N ALA A 42 -28.32 -34.42 61.68
CA ALA A 42 -27.41 -34.70 60.58
C ALA A 42 -28.12 -34.60 59.22
N SER A 43 -29.35 -35.09 59.09
CA SER A 43 -30.12 -35.01 57.85
C SER A 43 -30.47 -33.56 57.47
N PHE A 44 -30.90 -32.75 58.44
CA PHE A 44 -31.27 -31.35 58.21
C PHE A 44 -30.06 -30.47 57.90
N MET A 45 -28.95 -30.64 58.62
CA MET A 45 -27.73 -29.91 58.29
C MET A 45 -27.20 -30.32 56.93
N SER A 46 -27.25 -31.62 56.60
CA SER A 46 -26.86 -32.08 55.26
C SER A 46 -27.70 -31.43 54.16
N ALA A 47 -29.02 -31.33 54.37
CA ALA A 47 -29.92 -30.66 53.42
C ALA A 47 -29.61 -29.16 53.28
N LEU A 48 -29.33 -28.45 54.38
CA LEU A 48 -28.95 -27.04 54.36
C LEU A 48 -27.60 -26.81 53.65
N TYR A 49 -26.61 -27.67 53.87
CA TYR A 49 -25.32 -27.60 53.17
C TYR A 49 -25.44 -27.91 51.68
N LEU A 50 -26.25 -28.91 51.31
CA LEU A 50 -26.53 -29.22 49.90
C LEU A 50 -27.24 -28.05 49.22
N ALA A 51 -28.23 -27.46 49.86
CA ALA A 51 -28.94 -26.30 49.35
C ALA A 51 -28.05 -25.06 49.23
N TRP A 52 -27.09 -24.88 50.15
CA TRP A 52 -26.09 -23.83 50.03
C TRP A 52 -25.15 -24.07 48.86
N LEU A 53 -24.68 -25.30 48.66
CA LEU A 53 -23.71 -25.60 47.61
C LEU A 53 -24.29 -25.52 46.19
N PHE A 54 -25.56 -25.86 46.03
CA PHE A 54 -26.22 -25.91 44.72
C PHE A 54 -27.22 -24.78 44.47
N GLY A 55 -27.61 -24.04 45.50
CA GLY A 55 -28.66 -23.03 45.41
C GLY A 55 -28.20 -21.64 45.85
N TYR A 56 -29.10 -20.69 45.68
CA TYR A 56 -28.94 -19.32 46.17
C TYR A 56 -29.27 -19.26 47.66
N ARG A 57 -28.41 -18.57 48.42
CA ARG A 57 -28.53 -18.38 49.87
C ARG A 57 -29.87 -17.77 50.24
N GLU A 58 -30.24 -16.68 49.57
CA GLU A 58 -31.41 -15.88 49.90
C GLU A 58 -32.74 -16.58 49.58
N ARG A 59 -32.74 -17.54 48.65
CA ARG A 59 -33.97 -18.19 48.18
C ARG A 59 -34.13 -19.62 48.70
N THR A 60 -33.06 -20.42 48.64
CA THR A 60 -33.16 -21.88 48.88
C THR A 60 -32.81 -22.22 50.33
N VAL A 61 -31.71 -21.66 50.84
CA VAL A 61 -31.24 -21.94 52.20
C VAL A 61 -32.17 -21.34 53.24
N ILE A 62 -32.57 -20.07 53.07
CA ILE A 62 -33.49 -19.39 53.97
C ILE A 62 -34.82 -20.13 54.07
N TRP A 63 -35.38 -20.57 52.94
CA TRP A 63 -36.63 -21.31 52.94
C TRP A 63 -36.53 -22.64 53.68
N LEU A 64 -35.45 -23.40 53.48
CA LEU A 64 -35.21 -24.65 54.21
C LEU A 64 -34.96 -24.43 55.71
N ALA A 65 -34.29 -23.33 56.08
CA ALA A 65 -34.10 -22.97 57.48
C ALA A 65 -35.44 -22.64 58.17
N TYR A 66 -36.36 -21.95 57.49
CA TYR A 66 -37.71 -21.72 57.99
C TYR A 66 -38.52 -23.01 58.15
N VAL A 67 -38.46 -23.91 57.17
CA VAL A 67 -39.15 -25.21 57.24
C VAL A 67 -38.66 -26.02 58.44
N TYR A 68 -37.34 -26.05 58.65
CA TYR A 68 -36.77 -26.80 59.76
C TYR A 68 -37.07 -26.15 61.13
N LEU A 69 -37.04 -24.82 61.23
CA LEU A 69 -37.47 -24.12 62.44
C LEU A 69 -38.93 -24.44 62.81
N PHE A 70 -39.83 -24.50 61.81
CA PHE A 70 -41.21 -24.90 62.02
C PHE A 70 -41.34 -26.37 62.47
N GLN A 71 -40.51 -27.27 61.93
CA GLN A 71 -40.48 -28.68 62.34
C GLN A 71 -39.98 -28.86 63.78
N VAL A 72 -38.96 -28.12 64.22
CA VAL A 72 -38.47 -28.15 65.61
C VAL A 72 -39.56 -27.69 66.58
N ILE A 73 -40.26 -26.60 66.25
CA ILE A 73 -41.38 -26.11 67.07
C ILE A 73 -42.53 -27.13 67.09
N GLY A 74 -42.90 -27.69 65.94
CA GLY A 74 -43.96 -28.69 65.84
C GLY A 74 -43.65 -29.96 66.62
N LEU A 75 -42.40 -30.46 66.56
CA LEU A 75 -41.94 -31.60 67.34
C LEU A 75 -41.98 -31.33 68.85
N SER A 76 -41.60 -30.13 69.28
CA SER A 76 -41.68 -29.72 70.69
C SER A 76 -43.11 -29.74 71.21
N VAL A 77 -44.07 -29.23 70.44
CA VAL A 77 -45.51 -29.24 70.79
C VAL A 77 -46.06 -30.67 70.83
N LEU A 78 -45.69 -31.50 69.86
CA LEU A 78 -46.21 -32.87 69.73
C LEU A 78 -45.67 -33.80 70.82
N ARG A 79 -44.40 -33.63 71.23
CA ARG A 79 -43.77 -34.38 72.32
C ARG A 79 -44.04 -33.77 73.70
N LYS A 80 -44.63 -32.56 73.77
CA LYS A 80 -44.79 -31.75 75.00
C LYS A 80 -43.48 -31.58 75.76
N ASP A 81 -42.39 -31.46 75.01
CA ASP A 81 -41.04 -31.38 75.55
C ASP A 81 -40.32 -30.17 74.94
N TYR A 82 -39.98 -29.21 75.81
CA TYR A 82 -39.28 -27.99 75.42
C TYR A 82 -37.78 -28.19 75.27
N GLU A 83 -37.22 -29.30 75.76
CA GLU A 83 -35.81 -29.65 75.56
C GLU A 83 -35.49 -29.92 74.08
N VAL A 84 -36.52 -30.25 73.27
CA VAL A 84 -36.39 -30.33 71.80
C VAL A 84 -35.94 -29.00 71.20
N ILE A 85 -36.37 -27.87 71.75
CA ILE A 85 -35.94 -26.56 71.22
C ILE A 85 -34.47 -26.32 71.56
N THR A 86 -34.06 -26.60 72.79
CA THR A 86 -32.69 -26.36 73.25
C THR A 86 -31.68 -27.31 72.62
N GLN A 87 -32.09 -28.53 72.22
CA GLN A 87 -31.20 -29.50 71.58
C GLN A 87 -31.04 -29.30 70.06
N PHE A 88 -32.08 -28.84 69.35
CA PHE A 88 -32.07 -28.77 67.88
C PHE A 88 -31.84 -27.36 67.33
N LEU A 89 -32.26 -26.31 68.05
CA LEU A 89 -32.17 -24.93 67.56
C LEU A 89 -30.72 -24.36 67.54
N PRO A 90 -29.84 -24.65 68.51
CA PRO A 90 -28.47 -24.12 68.48
C PRO A 90 -27.66 -24.61 67.26
N SER A 91 -27.78 -25.89 66.91
CA SER A 91 -27.11 -26.44 65.72
C SER A 91 -27.62 -25.79 64.42
N LEU A 92 -28.92 -25.48 64.35
CA LEU A 92 -29.51 -24.77 63.22
C LEU A 92 -28.92 -23.37 63.06
N LEU A 93 -28.92 -22.60 64.13
CA LEU A 93 -28.47 -21.21 64.10
C LEU A 93 -26.99 -21.11 63.73
N LEU A 94 -26.17 -22.02 64.27
CA LEU A 94 -24.75 -22.10 63.89
C LEU A 94 -24.57 -22.44 62.41
N THR A 95 -25.34 -23.39 61.89
CA THR A 95 -25.24 -23.81 60.48
C THR A 95 -25.69 -22.70 59.53
N VAL A 96 -26.80 -22.02 59.83
CA VAL A 96 -27.30 -20.89 59.03
C VAL A 96 -26.33 -19.71 59.09
N SER A 97 -25.76 -19.41 60.26
CA SER A 97 -24.76 -18.34 60.41
C SER A 97 -23.50 -18.61 59.57
N LEU A 98 -22.97 -19.84 59.60
CA LEU A 98 -21.84 -20.24 58.77
C LEU A 98 -22.16 -20.13 57.27
N ILE A 99 -23.33 -20.61 56.85
CA ILE A 99 -23.76 -20.51 55.45
C ILE A 99 -23.91 -19.04 55.01
N TRP A 100 -24.37 -18.16 55.90
CA TRP A 100 -24.57 -16.75 55.56
C TRP A 100 -23.25 -15.98 55.41
N LEU A 101 -22.21 -16.37 56.15
CA LEU A 101 -20.87 -15.77 56.03
C LEU A 101 -20.16 -16.10 54.71
N PHE A 102 -20.47 -17.23 54.08
CA PHE A 102 -19.80 -17.67 52.86
C PHE A 102 -20.76 -17.67 51.66
N GLU A 103 -20.36 -17.02 50.57
CA GLU A 103 -21.10 -17.11 49.31
C GLU A 103 -21.09 -18.54 48.74
N SER A 104 -22.22 -18.94 48.17
CA SER A 104 -22.33 -20.23 47.50
C SER A 104 -21.38 -20.31 46.30
N PRO A 105 -20.75 -21.47 46.03
CA PRO A 105 -19.99 -21.69 44.79
C PRO A 105 -20.82 -21.42 43.53
N VAL A 106 -22.13 -21.65 43.55
CA VAL A 106 -23.03 -21.37 42.42
C VAL A 106 -23.20 -19.87 42.23
N GLU A 107 -23.45 -19.11 43.31
CA GLU A 107 -23.53 -17.64 43.27
C GLU A 107 -22.25 -17.02 42.70
N LYS A 108 -21.08 -17.51 43.10
CA LYS A 108 -19.80 -17.05 42.55
C LYS A 108 -19.66 -17.34 41.06
N ARG A 109 -20.09 -18.52 40.60
CA ARG A 109 -20.04 -18.88 39.18
C ARG A 109 -21.01 -18.05 38.36
N THR A 110 -22.23 -17.82 38.85
CA THR A 110 -23.23 -17.03 38.13
C THR A 110 -22.82 -15.57 38.02
N LYS A 111 -22.29 -14.98 39.09
CA LYS A 111 -21.73 -13.61 39.05
C LYS A 111 -20.61 -13.50 38.01
N LYS A 112 -19.67 -14.45 37.98
CA LYS A 112 -18.60 -14.46 36.97
C LYS A 112 -19.14 -14.57 35.54
N LEU A 113 -20.10 -15.46 35.31
CA LEU A 113 -20.73 -15.61 34.01
C LEU A 113 -21.49 -14.35 33.58
N GLU A 114 -22.14 -13.65 34.52
CA GLU A 114 -22.80 -12.37 34.24
C GLU A 114 -21.80 -11.25 33.92
N GLU A 115 -20.68 -11.19 34.64
CA GLU A 115 -19.60 -10.24 34.36
C GLU A 115 -18.95 -10.52 32.99
N GLU A 116 -18.67 -11.78 32.68
CA GLU A 116 -18.15 -12.20 31.38
C GLU A 116 -19.13 -11.88 30.25
N ARG A 117 -20.42 -12.14 30.45
CA ARG A 117 -21.47 -11.78 29.50
C ARG A 117 -21.49 -10.28 29.23
N ARG A 118 -21.45 -9.44 30.26
CA ARG A 118 -21.44 -7.97 30.11
C ARG A 118 -20.21 -7.50 29.34
N ARG A 119 -19.03 -8.04 29.64
CA ARG A 119 -17.80 -7.73 28.91
C ARG A 119 -17.91 -8.09 27.43
N LEU A 120 -18.43 -9.29 27.14
CA LEU A 120 -18.63 -9.74 25.76
C LEU A 120 -19.67 -8.89 25.02
N GLU A 121 -20.75 -8.45 25.69
CA GLU A 121 -21.74 -7.54 25.12
C GLU A 121 -21.13 -6.17 24.80
N GLU A 122 -20.27 -5.63 25.69
CA GLU A 122 -19.54 -4.38 25.44
C GLU A 122 -18.54 -4.52 24.28
N GLU A 123 -17.75 -5.59 24.22
CA GLU A 123 -16.83 -5.88 23.12
C GLU A 123 -17.56 -6.02 21.79
N LEU A 124 -18.70 -6.70 21.77
CA LEU A 124 -19.54 -6.83 20.57
C LEU A 124 -20.03 -5.46 20.08
N SER A 125 -20.47 -4.60 21.00
CA SER A 125 -20.92 -3.25 20.64
C SER A 125 -19.80 -2.38 20.05
N ARG A 126 -18.59 -2.47 20.61
CA ARG A 126 -17.41 -1.76 20.08
C ARG A 126 -17.06 -2.27 18.68
N ASN A 127 -16.99 -3.58 18.51
CA ASN A 127 -16.69 -4.21 17.21
C ASN A 127 -17.72 -3.81 16.14
N GLN A 128 -19.01 -3.72 16.49
CA GLN A 128 -20.03 -3.24 15.55
C GLN A 128 -19.80 -1.79 15.12
N THR A 129 -19.45 -0.89 16.05
CA THR A 129 -19.14 0.51 15.70
C THR A 129 -17.86 0.65 14.88
N GLU A 130 -16.87 -0.20 15.11
CA GLU A 130 -15.64 -0.24 14.30
C GLU A 130 -15.94 -0.73 12.89
N LEU A 131 -16.74 -1.79 12.75
CA LEU A 131 -17.18 -2.29 11.45
C LEU A 131 -17.89 -1.21 10.63
N THR A 132 -18.83 -0.46 11.23
CA THR A 132 -19.54 0.61 10.51
C THR A 132 -18.58 1.70 10.02
N ARG A 133 -17.60 2.10 10.86
CA ARG A 133 -16.57 3.09 10.46
C ARG A 133 -15.68 2.58 9.34
N LEU A 134 -15.27 1.32 9.39
CA LEU A 134 -14.48 0.70 8.32
C LEU A 134 -15.27 0.63 7.02
N PHE A 135 -16.56 0.30 7.07
CA PHE A 135 -17.43 0.33 5.88
C PHE A 135 -17.54 1.73 5.27
N GLU A 136 -17.68 2.77 6.09
CA GLU A 136 -17.67 4.17 5.60
C GLU A 136 -16.34 4.53 4.94
N GLN A 137 -15.21 4.16 5.56
CA GLN A 137 -13.87 4.40 4.98
C GLN A 137 -13.67 3.65 3.66
N ILE A 138 -14.13 2.39 3.56
CA ILE A 138 -14.08 1.62 2.32
C ILE A 138 -14.90 2.31 1.23
N ASN A 139 -16.11 2.78 1.54
CA ASN A 139 -16.93 3.49 0.56
C ASN A 139 -16.27 4.80 0.09
N LEU A 140 -15.71 5.59 1.01
CA LEU A 140 -14.95 6.80 0.65
C LEU A 140 -13.75 6.46 -0.23
N SER A 141 -13.01 5.39 0.07
CA SER A 141 -11.86 4.96 -0.74
C SER A 141 -12.27 4.53 -2.16
N LYS A 142 -13.42 3.85 -2.30
CA LYS A 142 -13.98 3.49 -3.61
C LYS A 142 -14.36 4.72 -4.42
N ASP A 143 -15.05 5.68 -3.81
CA ASP A 143 -15.42 6.94 -4.47
C ASP A 143 -14.18 7.72 -4.93
N LEU A 144 -13.13 7.78 -4.11
CA LEU A 144 -11.86 8.42 -4.48
C LEU A 144 -11.18 7.69 -5.64
N THR A 145 -11.18 6.35 -5.61
CA THR A 145 -10.59 5.54 -6.68
C THR A 145 -11.32 5.75 -8.01
N GLU A 146 -12.65 5.83 -7.99
CA GLU A 146 -13.44 6.13 -9.18
C GLU A 146 -13.15 7.54 -9.73
N ARG A 147 -13.04 8.54 -8.86
CA ARG A 147 -12.68 9.92 -9.29
C ARG A 147 -11.29 9.96 -9.92
N LEU A 148 -10.29 9.34 -9.28
CA LEU A 148 -8.93 9.26 -9.81
C LEU A 148 -8.87 8.50 -11.13
N SER A 149 -9.68 7.45 -11.30
CA SER A 149 -9.75 6.72 -12.57
C SER A 149 -10.29 7.60 -13.70
N LYS A 150 -11.32 8.41 -13.43
CA LYS A 150 -11.87 9.37 -14.41
C LYS A 150 -10.89 10.48 -14.74
N GLU A 151 -10.20 11.03 -13.74
CA GLU A 151 -9.16 12.05 -13.96
C GLU A 151 -8.00 11.49 -14.80
N LYS A 152 -7.56 10.25 -14.51
CA LYS A 152 -6.55 9.57 -15.30
C LYS A 152 -6.97 9.41 -16.76
N GLU A 153 -8.20 8.96 -17.02
CA GLU A 153 -8.72 8.83 -18.39
C GLU A 153 -8.78 10.17 -19.14
N LEU A 154 -9.12 11.26 -18.45
CA LEU A 154 -9.12 12.60 -19.03
C LEU A 154 -7.70 13.04 -19.41
N ILE A 155 -6.75 12.87 -18.50
CA ILE A 155 -5.34 13.22 -18.74
C ILE A 155 -4.75 12.37 -19.88
N GLU A 156 -5.05 11.07 -19.93
CA GLU A 156 -4.59 10.21 -21.03
C GLU A 156 -5.14 10.67 -22.38
N ARG A 157 -6.41 11.09 -22.45
CA ARG A 157 -6.99 11.66 -23.69
C ARG A 157 -6.35 12.98 -24.07
N GLU A 158 -6.07 13.85 -23.11
CA GLU A 158 -5.36 15.13 -23.36
C GLU A 158 -3.94 14.90 -23.87
N LEU A 159 -3.20 13.95 -23.27
CA LEU A 159 -1.86 13.58 -23.73
C LEU A 159 -1.85 13.01 -25.16
N VAL A 160 -2.85 12.21 -25.53
CA VAL A 160 -2.96 11.68 -26.90
C VAL A 160 -3.19 12.82 -27.88
N LYS A 161 -4.09 13.77 -27.56
CA LYS A 161 -4.33 14.95 -28.42
C LYS A 161 -3.08 15.81 -28.58
N LEU A 162 -2.39 16.11 -27.48
CA LEU A 162 -1.15 16.90 -27.53
C LEU A 162 -0.05 16.21 -28.36
N ARG A 163 0.04 14.88 -28.30
CA ARG A 163 0.98 14.13 -29.14
C ARG A 163 0.61 14.18 -30.62
N GLU A 164 -0.68 14.10 -30.95
CA GLU A 164 -1.15 14.24 -32.33
C GLU A 164 -0.89 15.65 -32.87
N GLU A 165 -1.13 16.68 -32.06
CA GLU A 165 -0.84 18.07 -32.38
C GLU A 165 0.67 18.31 -32.58
N GLU A 166 1.53 17.82 -31.68
CA GLU A 166 3.00 17.92 -31.84
C GLU A 166 3.50 17.22 -33.11
N LEU A 167 2.93 16.07 -33.47
CA LEU A 167 3.32 15.35 -34.69
C LEU A 167 2.90 16.12 -35.94
N ALA A 168 1.69 16.67 -35.95
CA ALA A 168 1.21 17.50 -37.05
C ALA A 168 2.07 18.76 -37.23
N GLU A 169 2.39 19.46 -36.14
CA GLU A 169 3.24 20.66 -36.17
C GLU A 169 4.66 20.33 -36.67
N LYS A 170 5.24 19.20 -36.24
CA LYS A 170 6.53 18.72 -36.76
C LYS A 170 6.49 18.45 -38.26
N GLU A 171 5.44 17.79 -38.75
CA GLU A 171 5.29 17.54 -40.19
C GLU A 171 5.15 18.84 -40.99
N GLU A 172 4.40 19.83 -40.48
CA GLU A 172 4.27 21.14 -41.12
C GLU A 172 5.61 21.88 -41.17
N LEU A 173 6.33 21.94 -40.05
CA LEU A 173 7.66 22.55 -39.99
C LEU A 173 8.67 21.86 -40.91
N GLU A 174 8.62 20.53 -41.04
CA GLU A 174 9.48 19.80 -41.97
C GLU A 174 9.15 20.13 -43.43
N ARG A 175 7.87 20.27 -43.79
CA ARG A 175 7.45 20.68 -45.14
C ARG A 175 7.91 22.11 -45.44
N GLU A 176 7.72 23.04 -44.51
CA GLU A 176 8.19 24.42 -44.67
C GLU A 176 9.71 24.48 -44.85
N ARG A 177 10.46 23.73 -44.04
CA ARG A 177 11.92 23.61 -44.17
C ARG A 177 12.33 23.11 -45.56
N GLN A 178 11.65 22.09 -46.09
CA GLN A 178 11.95 21.57 -47.43
C GLN A 178 11.66 22.60 -48.54
N VAL A 179 10.56 23.35 -48.42
CA VAL A 179 10.23 24.43 -49.37
C VAL A 179 11.27 25.54 -49.32
N LEU A 180 11.68 25.96 -48.13
CA LEU A 180 12.72 26.98 -47.95
C LEU A 180 14.07 26.52 -48.51
N LEU A 181 14.46 25.27 -48.27
CA LEU A 181 15.69 24.70 -48.84
C LEU A 181 15.68 24.72 -50.38
N LYS A 182 14.55 24.36 -51.00
CA LYS A 182 14.41 24.42 -52.46
C LYS A 182 14.55 25.85 -52.99
N LYS A 183 13.85 26.81 -52.37
CA LYS A 183 13.96 28.24 -52.73
C LYS A 183 15.39 28.77 -52.59
N LEU A 184 16.09 28.37 -51.53
CA LEU A 184 17.47 28.79 -51.27
C LEU A 184 18.42 28.25 -52.35
N GLN A 185 18.26 26.98 -52.74
CA GLN A 185 19.02 26.39 -53.84
C GLN A 185 18.73 27.05 -55.19
N GLU A 186 17.47 27.36 -55.49
CA GLU A 186 17.09 28.08 -56.72
C GLU A 186 17.69 29.49 -56.76
N ASN A 187 17.63 30.23 -55.65
CA ASN A 187 18.21 31.56 -55.56
C ASN A 187 19.74 31.54 -55.66
N GLN A 188 20.41 30.53 -55.06
CA GLN A 188 21.86 30.35 -55.26
C GLN A 188 22.23 30.13 -56.73
N LYS A 189 21.46 29.31 -57.46
CA LYS A 189 21.70 29.10 -58.90
C LYS A 189 21.52 30.39 -59.70
N LYS A 190 20.44 31.13 -59.45
CA LYS A 190 20.18 32.42 -60.11
C LYS A 190 21.29 33.43 -59.82
N LEU A 191 21.76 33.52 -58.58
CA LEU A 191 22.88 34.38 -58.21
C LEU A 191 24.15 34.01 -58.98
N MET A 192 24.48 32.72 -59.08
CA MET A 192 25.61 32.27 -59.88
C MET A 192 25.49 32.66 -61.35
N GLU A 193 24.32 32.43 -61.96
CA GLU A 193 24.05 32.81 -63.35
C GLU A 193 24.20 34.32 -63.57
N TYR A 194 23.68 35.14 -62.65
CA TYR A 194 23.83 36.59 -62.73
C TYR A 194 25.26 37.04 -62.53
N THR A 195 26.01 36.46 -61.59
CA THR A 195 27.43 36.79 -61.40
C THR A 195 28.26 36.45 -62.64
N GLU A 196 28.06 35.28 -63.26
CA GLU A 196 28.75 34.93 -64.50
C GLU A 196 28.38 35.85 -65.65
N ARG A 197 27.12 36.27 -65.73
CA ARG A 197 26.64 37.19 -66.78
C ARG A 197 27.24 38.58 -66.58
N LEU A 198 27.36 39.05 -65.33
CA LEU A 198 28.02 40.29 -64.97
C LEU A 198 29.51 40.26 -65.31
N GLU A 199 30.21 39.16 -65.01
CA GLU A 199 31.62 38.99 -65.37
C GLU A 199 31.83 39.01 -66.89
N ARG A 200 30.95 38.33 -67.65
CA ARG A 200 30.99 38.37 -69.12
C ARG A 200 30.76 39.78 -69.66
N LEU A 201 29.74 40.48 -69.17
CA LEU A 201 29.43 41.85 -69.60
C LEU A 201 30.53 42.85 -69.21
N THR A 202 31.13 42.71 -68.03
CA THR A 202 32.25 43.58 -67.61
C THR A 202 33.51 43.34 -68.46
N ARG A 203 33.79 42.10 -68.87
CA ARG A 203 34.87 41.81 -69.84
C ARG A 203 34.60 42.46 -71.20
N ILE A 204 33.41 42.22 -71.78
CA ILE A 204 33.04 42.79 -73.09
C ILE A 204 33.05 44.33 -73.04
N ASN A 205 32.59 44.94 -71.95
CA ASN A 205 32.60 46.39 -71.81
C ASN A 205 34.03 46.95 -71.68
N ARG A 206 34.96 46.22 -71.03
CA ARG A 206 36.39 46.57 -71.04
C ARG A 206 37.00 46.48 -72.44
N GLU A 207 36.71 45.43 -73.18
CA GLU A 207 37.19 45.25 -74.57
C GLU A 207 36.64 46.34 -75.50
N LEU A 208 35.35 46.69 -75.39
CA LEU A 208 34.75 47.80 -76.12
C LEU A 208 35.38 49.16 -75.74
N PHE A 209 35.73 49.36 -74.47
CA PHE A 209 36.42 50.58 -74.03
C PHE A 209 37.79 50.71 -74.69
N GLN A 210 38.57 49.62 -74.71
CA GLN A 210 39.89 49.57 -75.35
C GLN A 210 39.80 49.77 -76.87
N MET A 211 38.79 49.19 -77.53
CA MET A 211 38.55 49.41 -78.97
C MET A 211 38.13 50.85 -79.28
N LEU A 212 37.32 51.47 -78.41
CA LEU A 212 36.91 52.87 -78.56
C LEU A 212 38.09 53.84 -78.36
N GLU A 213 38.95 53.62 -77.36
CA GLU A 213 40.19 54.41 -77.18
C GLU A 213 41.10 54.27 -78.40
N ALA A 214 41.33 53.04 -78.88
CA ALA A 214 42.17 52.78 -80.05
C ALA A 214 41.63 53.45 -81.34
N MET A 215 40.31 53.42 -81.59
CA MET A 215 39.70 54.10 -82.74
C MET A 215 39.67 55.62 -82.61
N GLN A 216 39.58 56.15 -81.39
CA GLN A 216 39.61 57.59 -81.14
C GLN A 216 41.01 58.18 -81.38
N ASP A 217 42.06 57.38 -81.19
CA ASP A 217 43.46 57.75 -81.44
C ASP A 217 43.90 57.56 -82.91
N THR A 218 43.18 56.77 -83.72
CA THR A 218 43.65 56.37 -85.07
C THR A 218 42.91 56.98 -86.27
N GLU A 219 41.69 57.53 -86.15
CA GLU A 219 40.97 58.11 -87.30
C GLU A 219 40.37 59.51 -87.08
N PRO A 220 40.84 60.55 -87.80
CA PRO A 220 40.11 61.79 -87.95
C PRO A 220 39.27 61.76 -89.25
N LYS A 221 37.95 61.65 -89.08
CA LYS A 221 36.86 62.07 -90.01
C LYS A 221 36.11 61.01 -90.86
N GLY A 222 36.40 59.70 -90.77
CA GLY A 222 35.66 58.66 -91.52
C GLY A 222 34.49 57.97 -90.81
N GLY A 223 34.66 57.46 -89.59
CA GLY A 223 33.72 56.52 -88.95
C GLY A 223 32.58 57.10 -88.09
N LYS A 224 31.99 58.27 -88.39
CA LYS A 224 30.99 58.92 -87.48
C LYS A 224 29.72 58.11 -87.22
N GLU A 225 29.23 57.31 -88.17
CA GLU A 225 28.04 56.48 -88.00
C GLU A 225 28.30 55.23 -87.14
N GLU A 226 29.44 54.57 -87.32
CA GLU A 226 29.85 53.43 -86.50
C GLU A 226 30.18 53.86 -85.06
N LEU A 227 30.83 55.00 -84.90
CA LEU A 227 31.04 55.63 -83.57
C LEU A 227 29.73 55.98 -82.87
N SER A 228 28.70 56.41 -83.63
CA SER A 228 27.38 56.70 -83.08
C SER A 228 26.65 55.42 -82.65
N ARG A 229 26.70 54.36 -83.47
CA ARG A 229 26.14 53.03 -83.14
C ARG A 229 26.81 52.42 -81.91
N LEU A 230 28.15 52.44 -81.85
CA LEU A 230 28.91 51.96 -80.70
C LEU A 230 28.63 52.78 -79.43
N ARG A 231 28.42 54.10 -79.54
CA ARG A 231 28.00 54.93 -78.40
C ARG A 231 26.56 54.62 -77.93
N GLN A 232 25.65 54.31 -78.85
CA GLN A 232 24.29 53.90 -78.49
C GLN A 232 24.27 52.52 -77.84
N GLU A 233 25.01 51.55 -78.38
CA GLU A 233 25.19 50.24 -77.76
C GLU A 233 25.84 50.36 -76.38
N ARG A 234 26.87 51.20 -76.22
CA ARG A 234 27.45 51.52 -74.91
C ARG A 234 26.42 52.06 -73.92
N LYS A 235 25.58 53.01 -74.34
CA LYS A 235 24.54 53.56 -73.46
C LYS A 235 23.51 52.50 -73.08
N ARG A 236 23.20 51.57 -73.98
CA ARG A 236 22.29 50.45 -73.74
C ARG A 236 22.89 49.45 -72.76
N LEU A 237 24.12 48.99 -73.02
CA LEU A 237 24.87 48.06 -72.17
C LEU A 237 25.16 48.66 -70.79
N SER A 238 25.45 49.95 -70.70
CA SER A 238 25.64 50.64 -69.41
C SER A 238 24.35 50.71 -68.60
N LYS A 239 23.19 50.90 -69.25
CA LYS A 239 21.89 50.86 -68.55
C LYS A 239 21.55 49.45 -68.09
N GLU A 240 21.80 48.44 -68.92
CA GLU A 240 21.62 47.03 -68.55
C GLU A 240 22.54 46.64 -67.38
N LEU A 241 23.80 47.09 -67.39
CA LEU A 241 24.74 46.87 -66.27
C LEU A 241 24.26 47.48 -64.96
N ILE A 242 23.75 48.72 -65.00
CA ILE A 242 23.21 49.37 -63.80
C ILE A 242 21.98 48.60 -63.29
N SER A 243 21.05 48.23 -64.17
CA SER A 243 19.87 47.45 -63.77
C SER A 243 20.23 46.08 -63.21
N LEU A 244 21.28 45.42 -63.73
CA LEU A 244 21.75 44.14 -63.21
C LEU A 244 22.47 44.31 -61.87
N GLN A 245 23.19 45.41 -61.65
CA GLN A 245 23.80 45.71 -60.36
C GLN A 245 22.74 45.97 -59.29
N GLU A 246 21.70 46.74 -59.59
CA GLU A 246 20.57 46.99 -58.67
C GLU A 246 19.87 45.68 -58.28
N LEU A 247 19.60 44.81 -59.25
CA LEU A 247 18.95 43.51 -59.02
C LEU A 247 19.84 42.56 -58.19
N LEU A 248 21.17 42.65 -58.35
CA LEU A 248 22.12 41.86 -57.57
C LEU A 248 22.24 42.39 -56.14
N GLU A 249 22.18 43.71 -55.94
CA GLU A 249 22.11 44.30 -54.60
C GLU A 249 20.83 43.88 -53.86
N GLU A 250 19.66 43.94 -54.51
CA GLU A 250 18.40 43.48 -53.93
C GLU A 250 18.46 41.99 -53.53
N LEU A 251 18.91 41.12 -54.44
CA LEU A 251 19.08 39.70 -54.13
C LEU A 251 20.10 39.44 -53.03
N SER A 252 21.16 40.25 -52.94
CA SER A 252 22.14 40.14 -51.85
C SER A 252 21.53 40.49 -50.50
N ARG A 253 20.65 41.51 -50.45
CA ARG A 253 19.92 41.90 -49.23
C ARG A 253 18.94 40.82 -48.81
N GLU A 254 18.14 40.29 -49.73
CA GLU A 254 17.24 39.17 -49.43
C GLU A 254 18.01 37.94 -48.91
N ASN A 255 19.18 37.65 -49.48
CA ASN A 255 20.00 36.52 -49.05
C ASN A 255 20.61 36.76 -47.65
N MET A 256 20.98 38.00 -47.32
CA MET A 256 21.38 38.38 -45.96
C MET A 256 20.23 38.21 -44.97
N GLU A 257 19.02 38.66 -45.30
CA GLU A 257 17.85 38.51 -44.43
C GLU A 257 17.49 37.03 -44.20
N ILE A 258 17.56 36.20 -45.23
CA ILE A 258 17.35 34.74 -45.11
C ILE A 258 18.43 34.11 -44.24
N SER A 259 19.69 34.52 -44.39
CA SER A 259 20.80 34.01 -43.58
C SER A 259 20.64 34.38 -42.10
N GLN A 260 20.20 35.60 -41.81
CA GLN A 260 19.89 36.03 -40.43
C GLN A 260 18.72 35.23 -39.83
N LYS A 261 17.66 34.97 -40.61
CA LYS A 261 16.56 34.10 -40.16
C LYS A 261 17.03 32.67 -39.90
N TYR A 262 17.93 32.16 -40.74
CA TYR A 262 18.51 30.84 -40.56
C TYR A 262 19.36 30.77 -39.28
N GLU A 263 20.24 31.75 -39.03
CA GLU A 263 21.01 31.83 -37.78
C GLU A 263 20.10 31.93 -36.55
N GLY A 264 19.03 32.72 -36.62
CA GLY A 264 18.05 32.82 -35.53
C GLY A 264 17.33 31.49 -35.25
N LEU A 265 16.96 30.75 -36.29
CA LEU A 265 16.38 29.39 -36.14
C LEU A 265 17.40 28.40 -35.57
N LEU A 266 18.67 28.52 -35.97
CA LEU A 266 19.74 27.65 -35.50
C LEU A 266 20.02 27.86 -34.00
N GLN A 267 20.00 29.12 -33.55
CA GLN A 267 20.09 29.43 -32.12
C GLN A 267 18.91 28.88 -31.32
N LYS A 268 17.67 29.00 -31.83
CA LYS A 268 16.49 28.41 -31.18
C LYS A 268 16.59 26.89 -31.07
N PHE A 269 17.03 26.23 -32.14
CA PHE A 269 17.25 24.80 -32.14
C PHE A 269 18.33 24.38 -31.12
N GLU A 270 19.43 25.14 -31.00
CA GLU A 270 20.44 24.88 -29.97
C GLU A 270 19.90 25.07 -28.56
N THR A 271 19.03 26.06 -28.32
CA THR A 271 18.41 26.24 -26.99
C THR A 271 17.50 25.08 -26.62
N GLU A 272 16.63 24.63 -27.53
CA GLU A 272 15.76 23.47 -27.30
C GLU A 272 16.56 22.18 -27.09
N LYS A 273 17.66 22.02 -27.84
CA LYS A 273 18.56 20.87 -27.66
C LYS A 273 19.18 20.86 -26.26
N ARG A 274 19.63 22.00 -25.75
CA ARG A 274 20.17 22.12 -24.39
C ARG A 274 19.11 21.84 -23.32
N GLU A 275 17.87 22.30 -23.53
CA GLU A 275 16.76 21.98 -22.62
C GLU A 275 16.46 20.48 -22.58
N ARG A 276 16.48 19.83 -23.74
CA ARG A 276 16.32 18.37 -23.84
C ARG A 276 17.44 17.62 -23.11
N GLU A 277 18.69 18.03 -23.28
CA GLU A 277 19.83 17.46 -22.55
C GLU A 277 19.69 17.65 -21.03
N LYS A 278 19.23 18.82 -20.58
CA LYS A 278 18.95 19.09 -19.17
C LYS A 278 17.84 18.19 -18.61
N LEU A 279 16.76 17.99 -19.36
CA LEU A 279 15.67 17.09 -18.97
C LEU A 279 16.13 15.62 -18.92
N GLN A 280 16.99 15.20 -19.85
CA GLN A 280 17.59 13.85 -19.81
C GLN A 280 18.43 13.64 -18.55
N LEU A 281 19.27 14.62 -18.17
CA LEU A 281 20.04 14.55 -16.93
C LEU A 281 19.13 14.46 -15.69
N GLN A 282 18.02 15.21 -15.65
CA GLN A 282 17.05 15.12 -14.55
C GLN A 282 16.41 13.73 -14.46
N VAL A 283 16.09 13.10 -15.59
CA VAL A 283 15.58 11.73 -15.62
C VAL A 283 16.63 10.73 -15.12
N GLU A 284 17.88 10.87 -15.56
CA GLU A 284 18.97 10.02 -15.08
C GLU A 284 19.22 10.17 -13.58
N ASP A 285 19.17 11.39 -13.05
CA ASP A 285 19.32 11.63 -11.60
C ASP A 285 18.16 11.03 -10.81
N LEU A 286 16.93 11.12 -11.31
CA LEU A 286 15.77 10.46 -10.70
C LEU A 286 15.92 8.93 -10.72
N LEU A 287 16.41 8.35 -11.82
CA LEU A 287 16.71 6.92 -11.91
C LEU A 287 17.78 6.50 -10.91
N LYS A 288 18.89 7.26 -10.79
CA LYS A 288 19.94 7.02 -9.78
C LYS A 288 19.42 7.14 -8.35
N GLN A 289 18.49 8.06 -8.08
CA GLN A 289 17.84 8.16 -6.76
C GLN A 289 16.98 6.95 -6.43
N VAL A 290 16.32 6.36 -7.43
CA VAL A 290 15.56 5.11 -7.26
C VAL A 290 16.49 3.91 -7.06
N GLU A 291 17.57 3.83 -7.83
CA GLU A 291 18.58 2.77 -7.69
C GLU A 291 19.30 2.82 -6.35
N SER A 292 19.70 4.01 -5.89
CA SER A 292 20.32 4.17 -4.56
C SER A 292 19.36 3.80 -3.43
N LYS A 293 18.07 4.17 -3.53
CA LYS A 293 17.06 3.65 -2.59
C LYS A 293 17.01 2.13 -2.63
N ARG A 294 16.97 1.50 -3.81
CA ARG A 294 16.97 0.04 -3.93
C ARG A 294 18.18 -0.60 -3.25
N GLN A 295 19.39 -0.07 -3.47
CA GLN A 295 20.62 -0.55 -2.83
C GLN A 295 20.54 -0.44 -1.30
N ILE A 296 20.05 0.69 -0.76
CA ILE A 296 19.87 0.87 0.68
C ILE A 296 18.93 -0.19 1.26
N TYR A 297 17.84 -0.52 0.57
CA TYR A 297 16.90 -1.55 1.03
C TYR A 297 17.47 -2.96 0.88
N GLU A 298 18.27 -3.23 -0.15
CA GLU A 298 18.99 -4.51 -0.30
C GLU A 298 20.02 -4.71 0.82
N ASP A 299 20.78 -3.68 1.15
CA ASP A 299 21.73 -3.67 2.26
C ASP A 299 21.02 -3.83 3.62
N LEU A 300 19.89 -3.15 3.83
CA LEU A 300 19.10 -3.29 5.05
C LEU A 300 18.50 -4.69 5.20
N LEU A 301 17.91 -5.24 4.14
CA LEU A 301 17.29 -6.57 4.17
C LEU A 301 18.33 -7.68 4.35
N SER A 302 19.50 -7.55 3.72
CA SER A 302 20.62 -8.50 3.90
C SER A 302 21.23 -8.41 5.30
N THR A 303 21.31 -7.23 5.90
CA THR A 303 21.81 -7.04 7.27
C THR A 303 20.82 -7.54 8.32
N LEU A 304 19.51 -7.35 8.11
CA LEU A 304 18.48 -7.73 9.07
C LEU A 304 18.14 -9.23 9.06
N PHE A 305 18.32 -9.91 7.93
CA PHE A 305 17.88 -11.29 7.74
C PHE A 305 19.02 -12.21 7.27
N GLU A 306 19.91 -12.58 8.18
CA GLU A 306 21.08 -13.42 7.88
C GLU A 306 20.74 -14.83 7.33
N ASN A 307 19.55 -15.38 7.65
CA ASN A 307 19.10 -16.68 7.17
C ASN A 307 18.19 -16.60 5.92
N ILE A 308 18.00 -15.40 5.35
CA ILE A 308 17.12 -15.18 4.19
C ILE A 308 17.91 -14.58 3.02
N GLU A 309 17.74 -15.17 1.85
CA GLU A 309 18.16 -14.62 0.56
C GLU A 309 16.94 -14.08 -0.18
N PHE A 310 17.07 -12.90 -0.78
CA PHE A 310 16.00 -12.28 -1.55
C PHE A 310 16.33 -12.30 -3.04
N GLU A 311 15.37 -12.64 -3.89
CA GLU A 311 15.49 -12.35 -5.32
C GLU A 311 15.30 -10.85 -5.61
N ASP A 312 15.97 -10.35 -6.64
CA ASP A 312 15.91 -8.97 -7.12
C ASP A 312 14.48 -8.43 -7.27
N ARG A 313 13.56 -9.32 -7.67
CA ARG A 313 12.15 -8.98 -7.90
C ARG A 313 11.40 -8.82 -6.58
N ALA A 314 11.71 -9.62 -5.56
CA ALA A 314 11.13 -9.51 -4.23
C ALA A 314 11.51 -8.17 -3.55
N ILE A 315 12.72 -7.67 -3.80
CA ILE A 315 13.17 -6.36 -3.30
C ILE A 315 12.38 -5.22 -3.98
N ARG A 316 12.14 -5.31 -5.30
CA ARG A 316 11.31 -4.33 -6.02
C ARG A 316 9.88 -4.32 -5.53
N GLU A 317 9.28 -5.50 -5.37
CA GLU A 317 7.92 -5.64 -4.86
C GLU A 317 7.82 -5.12 -3.42
N PHE A 318 8.84 -5.37 -2.59
CA PHE A 318 8.91 -4.80 -1.25
C PHE A 318 8.98 -3.25 -1.26
N LEU A 319 9.68 -2.64 -2.22
CA LEU A 319 9.73 -1.17 -2.34
C LEU A 319 8.37 -0.55 -2.67
N GLU A 320 7.57 -1.22 -3.50
CA GLU A 320 6.25 -0.77 -3.94
C GLU A 320 5.17 -0.86 -2.85
N LEU A 321 5.41 -1.64 -1.78
CA LEU A 321 4.48 -1.77 -0.65
C LEU A 321 4.31 -0.46 0.15
N ASP A 322 3.12 -0.27 0.72
CA ASP A 322 2.84 0.82 1.65
C ASP A 322 3.48 0.57 3.04
N ARG A 323 3.65 1.63 3.83
CA ARG A 323 4.35 1.61 5.13
C ARG A 323 3.76 0.61 6.12
N GLU A 324 2.44 0.48 6.18
CA GLU A 324 1.76 -0.45 7.09
C GLU A 324 2.01 -1.90 6.67
N THR A 325 1.83 -2.20 5.38
CA THR A 325 2.11 -3.52 4.82
C THR A 325 3.59 -3.91 4.92
N LYS A 326 4.53 -2.97 4.75
CA LYS A 326 5.96 -3.22 4.96
C LYS A 326 6.25 -3.71 6.37
N ARG A 327 5.59 -3.15 7.40
CA ARG A 327 5.78 -3.57 8.80
C ARG A 327 5.30 -5.00 9.03
N GLU A 328 4.17 -5.38 8.45
CA GLU A 328 3.62 -6.72 8.58
C GLU A 328 4.48 -7.76 7.85
N PHE A 329 4.93 -7.45 6.63
CA PHE A 329 5.85 -8.29 5.89
C PHE A 329 7.20 -8.45 6.62
N LEU A 330 7.74 -7.38 7.21
CA LEU A 330 8.96 -7.46 8.03
C LEU A 330 8.79 -8.32 9.28
N ARG A 331 7.61 -8.30 9.93
CA ARG A 331 7.32 -9.19 11.07
C ARG A 331 7.31 -10.66 10.65
N GLU A 332 6.63 -10.98 9.56
CA GLU A 332 6.58 -12.36 9.04
C GLU A 332 7.95 -12.84 8.53
N LEU A 333 8.75 -11.97 7.91
CA LEU A 333 10.13 -12.27 7.52
C LEU A 333 11.04 -12.45 8.75
N MET A 334 10.85 -11.69 9.82
CA MET A 334 11.55 -11.94 11.10
C MET A 334 11.20 -13.31 11.67
N LEU A 335 9.91 -13.67 11.68
CA LEU A 335 9.49 -15.00 12.12
C LEU A 335 10.11 -16.10 11.25
N LEU A 336 10.19 -15.90 9.94
CA LEU A 336 10.85 -16.84 9.04
C LEU A 336 12.37 -16.94 9.29
N ASN A 337 13.02 -15.82 9.58
CA ASN A 337 14.46 -15.77 9.89
C ASN A 337 14.82 -16.53 11.18
N MET A 338 13.89 -16.57 12.14
CA MET A 338 14.04 -17.25 13.43
C MET A 338 13.67 -18.75 13.40
N LYS A 339 13.10 -19.26 12.31
CA LYS A 339 12.58 -20.63 12.23
C LYS A 339 13.57 -21.59 11.59
N ASP A 340 13.70 -22.76 12.22
CA ASP A 340 14.51 -23.87 11.73
C ASP A 340 13.81 -24.65 10.60
N ARG A 341 14.61 -25.34 9.79
CA ARG A 341 14.21 -26.05 8.56
C ARG A 341 13.20 -27.19 8.77
N GLU A 342 13.01 -27.64 10.00
CA GLU A 342 12.14 -28.76 10.35
C GLU A 342 10.67 -28.36 10.60
N GLU A 343 10.37 -27.06 10.62
CA GLU A 343 9.00 -26.59 10.79
C GLU A 343 8.15 -26.79 9.52
N ARG A 344 6.93 -27.30 9.72
CA ARG A 344 5.99 -27.59 8.64
C ARG A 344 5.31 -26.31 8.15
N PHE A 345 5.73 -25.81 6.99
CA PHE A 345 5.05 -24.72 6.28
C PHE A 345 4.00 -25.25 5.28
N GLU A 346 2.99 -24.43 4.96
CA GLU A 346 2.02 -24.76 3.92
C GLU A 346 2.70 -24.82 2.54
N VAL A 347 2.78 -26.02 1.96
CA VAL A 347 3.30 -26.24 0.61
C VAL A 347 2.27 -25.79 -0.43
N MET A 348 2.72 -25.16 -1.52
CA MET A 348 1.84 -24.87 -2.65
C MET A 348 1.55 -26.14 -3.46
N LYS A 349 0.26 -26.44 -3.70
CA LYS A 349 -0.14 -27.60 -4.52
C LYS A 349 0.35 -27.40 -5.97
N GLY A 350 1.16 -28.34 -6.47
CA GLY A 350 1.64 -28.38 -7.87
C GLY A 350 2.99 -27.71 -8.15
N TYR A 351 3.74 -27.31 -7.11
CA TYR A 351 5.09 -26.74 -7.24
C TYR A 351 6.05 -27.42 -6.27
N LYS A 352 7.26 -27.74 -6.72
CA LYS A 352 8.25 -28.47 -5.93
C LYS A 352 8.96 -27.53 -4.95
N ASN A 353 8.86 -27.84 -3.65
CA ASN A 353 9.56 -27.14 -2.56
C ASN A 353 9.27 -25.63 -2.43
N VAL A 354 8.10 -25.16 -2.89
CA VAL A 354 7.67 -23.77 -2.71
C VAL A 354 6.66 -23.67 -1.56
N PHE A 355 6.97 -22.80 -0.61
CA PHE A 355 6.16 -22.52 0.57
C PHE A 355 5.55 -21.12 0.49
N LYS A 356 4.48 -20.92 1.26
CA LYS A 356 3.78 -19.63 1.33
C LYS A 356 3.55 -19.18 2.77
N LEU A 357 3.85 -17.92 3.06
CA LEU A 357 3.35 -17.20 4.24
C LEU A 357 2.18 -16.31 3.84
N LYS A 358 1.28 -16.07 4.80
CA LYS A 358 0.08 -15.24 4.63
C LYS A 358 0.11 -14.08 5.65
N PRO A 359 0.95 -13.05 5.43
CA PRO A 359 0.77 -11.79 6.14
C PRO A 359 -0.63 -11.22 5.87
N ILE A 360 -1.12 -10.38 6.77
CA ILE A 360 -2.37 -9.64 6.56
C ILE A 360 -2.20 -8.81 5.27
N GLY A 361 -3.15 -8.95 4.34
CA GLY A 361 -3.13 -8.21 3.07
C GLY A 361 -2.18 -8.71 1.98
N GLY A 362 -1.55 -9.89 2.11
CA GLY A 362 -0.66 -10.39 1.05
C GLY A 362 -0.14 -11.82 1.21
N ARG A 363 0.84 -12.19 0.37
CA ARG A 363 1.52 -13.49 0.40
C ARG A 363 3.02 -13.35 0.14
N ILE A 364 3.82 -14.12 0.87
CA ILE A 364 5.26 -14.26 0.62
C ILE A 364 5.50 -15.67 0.10
N TYR A 365 6.11 -15.79 -1.07
CA TYR A 365 6.51 -17.08 -1.63
C TYR A 365 8.01 -17.27 -1.42
N PHE A 366 8.38 -18.43 -0.88
CA PHE A 366 9.77 -18.75 -0.57
C PHE A 366 10.07 -20.23 -0.83
N THR A 367 11.35 -20.51 -1.05
CA THR A 367 11.88 -21.85 -1.31
C THR A 367 13.16 -22.04 -0.49
N PHE A 368 13.76 -23.22 -0.55
CA PHE A 368 15.10 -23.43 -0.01
C PHE A 368 16.15 -22.97 -1.03
N GLY A 369 17.03 -22.06 -0.62
CA GLY A 369 18.19 -21.63 -1.40
C GLY A 369 19.31 -22.68 -1.40
N GLU A 370 20.21 -22.57 -2.37
CA GLU A 370 21.34 -23.49 -2.59
C GLU A 370 22.35 -23.48 -1.42
N THR A 371 22.46 -22.36 -0.71
CA THR A 371 23.41 -22.07 0.38
C THR A 371 22.93 -22.51 1.77
N LYS A 372 21.89 -23.33 1.84
CA LYS A 372 21.18 -23.69 3.08
C LYS A 372 20.44 -22.51 3.77
N ARG A 373 20.12 -21.43 3.07
CA ARG A 373 19.26 -20.33 3.55
C ARG A 373 17.84 -20.40 2.99
N TRP A 374 16.90 -19.70 3.60
CA TRP A 374 15.57 -19.51 3.03
C TRP A 374 15.66 -18.53 1.86
N LYS A 375 15.05 -18.80 0.72
CA LYS A 375 15.09 -17.91 -0.44
C LYS A 375 13.69 -17.38 -0.76
N VAL A 376 13.48 -16.08 -0.57
CA VAL A 376 12.23 -15.41 -0.91
C VAL A 376 12.21 -15.11 -2.41
N LEU A 377 11.23 -15.66 -3.10
CA LEU A 377 11.06 -15.57 -4.55
C LEU A 377 10.27 -14.31 -4.94
N GLY A 378 9.25 -13.96 -4.15
CA GLY A 378 8.39 -12.82 -4.45
C GLY A 378 7.38 -12.52 -3.35
N MET A 379 6.91 -11.28 -3.35
CA MET A 379 5.93 -10.73 -2.41
C MET A 379 4.73 -10.22 -3.21
N LEU A 380 3.56 -10.80 -2.96
CA LEU A 380 2.31 -10.37 -3.59
C LEU A 380 1.48 -9.54 -2.61
N TRP A 381 1.11 -8.36 -3.06
CA TRP A 381 0.14 -7.49 -2.41
C TRP A 381 -1.27 -7.78 -2.93
N GLY A 382 -2.22 -8.01 -2.02
CA GLY A 382 -3.63 -8.22 -2.33
C GLY A 382 -4.11 -9.68 -2.18
N GLU A 383 -5.38 -9.82 -1.82
CA GLU A 383 -6.04 -11.12 -1.60
C GLU A 383 -6.87 -11.63 -2.80
N ASP A 384 -6.72 -11.05 -3.99
CA ASP A 384 -7.48 -11.50 -5.16
C ASP A 384 -6.99 -12.85 -5.72
N ASP A 385 -7.89 -13.83 -5.85
CA ASP A 385 -7.54 -15.18 -6.35
C ASP A 385 -7.07 -15.18 -7.80
N LYS A 386 -7.53 -14.23 -8.63
CA LYS A 386 -7.06 -14.07 -10.03
C LYS A 386 -5.63 -13.52 -10.12
N SER A 387 -5.26 -12.57 -9.27
CA SER A 387 -3.90 -12.01 -9.25
C SER A 387 -2.92 -13.01 -8.64
N LYS A 388 -3.34 -13.76 -7.61
CA LYS A 388 -2.58 -14.89 -7.04
C LYS A 388 -2.26 -15.96 -8.08
N ASP A 389 -3.25 -16.37 -8.88
CA ASP A 389 -3.06 -17.39 -9.91
C ASP A 389 -2.17 -16.91 -11.06
N ARG A 390 -2.33 -15.64 -11.49
CA ARG A 390 -1.44 -15.04 -12.51
C ARG A 390 -0.01 -14.95 -12.00
N TYR A 391 0.16 -14.47 -10.78
CA TYR A 391 1.48 -14.29 -10.17
C TYR A 391 2.19 -15.62 -9.91
N ALA A 392 1.47 -16.64 -9.43
CA ALA A 392 2.01 -18.00 -9.31
C ALA A 392 2.39 -18.57 -10.70
N ARG A 393 1.56 -18.33 -11.73
CA ARG A 393 1.84 -18.76 -13.11
C ARG A 393 2.96 -18.00 -13.80
N GLU A 394 3.36 -16.81 -13.36
CA GLU A 394 4.46 -16.05 -13.96
C GLU A 394 5.77 -16.23 -13.21
N LEU A 395 5.71 -16.31 -11.88
CA LEU A 395 6.89 -16.29 -11.02
C LEU A 395 7.39 -17.70 -10.67
N LEU A 396 6.49 -18.67 -10.56
CA LEU A 396 6.82 -20.04 -10.16
C LEU A 396 6.90 -21.03 -11.33
N ILE A 397 6.87 -20.56 -12.58
CA ILE A 397 7.02 -21.41 -13.79
C ILE A 397 8.26 -22.31 -13.69
N LYS A 398 9.37 -21.76 -13.17
CA LYS A 398 10.64 -22.47 -13.00
C LYS A 398 10.61 -23.60 -11.96
N TYR A 399 9.57 -23.63 -11.12
CA TYR A 399 9.40 -24.57 -10.01
C TYR A 399 8.14 -25.45 -10.17
N ARG A 400 7.52 -25.39 -11.35
CA ARG A 400 6.33 -26.18 -11.72
C ARG A 400 6.79 -27.59 -12.11
N ASP A 401 6.13 -28.61 -11.54
CA ASP A 401 6.38 -30.03 -11.86
C ASP A 401 6.01 -30.38 -13.31
#